data_AF-C0EM78-F1
#
_entry.id   AF-C0EM78-F1
#
_cell.length_a   1.000
_cell.length_b   1.000
_cell.length_c   1.000
_cell.angle_alpha   90.00
_cell.angle_beta   90.00
_cell.angle_gamma   90.00
#
_symmetry.space_group_name_H-M   'P 1'
#
loop_
_entity.id
_entity.type
_entity.pdbx_description
1 polymer ?
#
loop_
_entity_poly.entity_id
_entity_poly.type
_entity_poly.pdbx_seq_one_letter_code
_entity_poly.pdbx_strand_id
1 'polypeptide(L)'
;MFLILTGLILTFFVILFIITSIIHKKQFAYNTHQDYNYPSLPSTAHATLKGGSLTLPATISGQDTVIAKIRIKSTWTGLLVLPFVETISSKGKWKQYFEYGAKGVRYINLSDTFSDSDKTIRLEGKYLTLPDQEIELSIYPRENLDGKKILVLAPHADDAELSAYGLYEKHAANSMICTLTASEGGSFHYGNLYGTYDCDTQAQYLQKGRMCVWNSLTVPLLAGVPSENILQLGYFDSTLTAMRQNPEKEIKSTKIDTTDVDIFRRANTSPLANTSSPVRLGTAW
;
A
#
# COMPACT_ATOMS: atom_id res chain seq x y z
N MET A 1 -26.58 38.20 -30.75
CA MET A 1 -25.62 38.48 -29.66
C MET A 1 -25.75 37.52 -28.49
N PHE A 2 -26.95 37.37 -27.89
CA PHE A 2 -27.18 36.46 -26.74
C PHE A 2 -26.86 34.98 -27.04
N LEU A 3 -27.31 34.44 -28.17
CA LEU A 3 -27.01 33.06 -28.60
C LEU A 3 -25.50 32.82 -28.80
N ILE A 4 -24.80 33.80 -29.37
CA ILE A 4 -23.36 33.73 -29.61
C ILE A 4 -22.60 33.73 -28.28
N LEU A 5 -22.95 34.64 -27.36
CA LEU A 5 -22.36 34.71 -26.02
C LEU A 5 -22.60 33.41 -25.23
N THR A 6 -23.83 32.88 -25.28
CA THR A 6 -24.17 31.61 -24.62
C THR A 6 -23.36 30.45 -25.19
N GLY A 7 -23.20 30.39 -26.52
CA GLY A 7 -22.38 29.37 -27.18
C GLY A 7 -20.89 29.45 -26.79
N LEU A 8 -20.33 30.67 -26.70
CA LEU A 8 -18.95 30.90 -26.25
C LEU A 8 -18.74 30.45 -24.80
N ILE A 9 -19.67 30.80 -23.91
CA ILE A 9 -19.63 30.40 -22.49
C ILE A 9 -19.70 28.88 -22.36
N LEU A 10 -20.62 28.22 -23.07
CA LEU A 10 -20.73 26.75 -23.05
C LEU A 10 -19.45 26.10 -23.57
N THR A 11 -18.91 26.60 -24.67
CA THR A 11 -17.65 26.09 -25.26
C THR A 11 -16.50 26.22 -24.27
N PHE A 12 -16.37 27.36 -23.60
CA PHE A 12 -15.37 27.59 -22.56
C PHE A 12 -15.46 26.56 -21.44
N PHE A 13 -16.66 26.32 -20.90
CA PHE A 13 -16.85 25.33 -19.83
C PHE A 13 -16.60 23.90 -20.29
N VAL A 14 -16.92 23.55 -21.54
CA VAL A 14 -16.61 22.23 -22.11
C VAL A 14 -15.10 22.04 -22.26
N ILE A 15 -14.38 23.06 -22.76
CA ILE A 15 -12.91 23.03 -22.85
C ILE A 15 -12.30 22.89 -21.47
N LEU A 16 -12.78 23.68 -20.50
CA LEU A 16 -12.32 23.61 -19.11
C LEU A 16 -12.56 22.23 -18.50
N PHE A 17 -13.74 21.64 -18.73
CA PHE A 17 -14.09 20.28 -18.31
C PHE A 17 -13.11 19.25 -18.89
N ILE A 18 -12.85 19.32 -20.20
CA ILE A 18 -11.94 18.38 -20.88
C ILE A 18 -10.53 18.51 -20.32
N ILE A 19 -10.00 19.73 -20.21
CA ILE A 19 -8.66 19.99 -19.66
C ILE A 19 -8.56 19.44 -18.24
N THR A 20 -9.53 19.76 -17.38
CA THR A 20 -9.57 19.30 -15.99
C THR A 20 -9.62 17.77 -15.91
N SER A 21 -10.50 17.13 -16.70
CA SER A 21 -10.57 15.67 -16.76
C SER A 21 -9.26 15.04 -17.21
N ILE A 22 -8.51 15.66 -18.13
CA ILE A 22 -7.21 15.16 -18.58
C ILE A 22 -6.17 15.28 -17.46
N ILE A 23 -6.10 16.43 -16.79
CA ILE A 23 -5.17 16.66 -15.67
C ILE A 23 -5.43 15.65 -14.54
N HIS A 24 -6.70 15.48 -14.15
CA HIS A 24 -7.11 14.54 -13.12
C HIS A 24 -6.74 13.09 -13.45
N LYS A 25 -6.98 12.63 -14.68
CA LYS A 25 -6.59 11.27 -15.08
C LYS A 25 -5.07 11.08 -15.11
N LYS A 26 -4.31 12.10 -15.49
CA LYS A 26 -2.84 12.06 -15.54
C LYS A 26 -2.16 11.94 -14.17
N GLN A 27 -2.90 12.08 -13.08
CA GLN A 27 -2.39 11.79 -11.73
C GLN A 27 -2.06 10.30 -11.54
N PHE A 28 -2.68 9.42 -12.33
CA PHE A 28 -2.46 7.98 -12.27
C PHE A 28 -1.51 7.55 -13.40
N ALA A 29 -0.43 6.85 -13.04
CA ALA A 29 0.57 6.35 -13.99
C ALA A 29 0.10 5.12 -14.81
N TYR A 30 -1.17 4.74 -14.67
CA TYR A 30 -1.76 3.55 -15.29
C TYR A 30 -3.16 3.85 -15.83
N ASN A 31 -3.69 2.94 -16.64
CA ASN A 31 -5.01 3.09 -17.23
C ASN A 31 -6.12 2.87 -16.18
N THR A 32 -6.82 3.95 -15.81
CA THR A 32 -7.91 3.88 -14.82
C THR A 32 -9.14 3.11 -15.31
N HIS A 33 -9.21 2.74 -16.59
CA HIS A 33 -10.26 1.86 -17.12
C HIS A 33 -9.87 0.37 -17.11
N GLN A 34 -8.64 0.05 -16.70
CA GLN A 34 -8.20 -1.34 -16.58
C GLN A 34 -8.81 -1.98 -15.33
N ASP A 35 -9.22 -3.23 -15.47
CA ASP A 35 -9.63 -4.05 -14.34
C ASP A 35 -8.45 -4.27 -13.40
N TYR A 36 -8.68 -4.11 -12.09
CA TYR A 36 -7.71 -4.55 -11.10
C TYR A 36 -7.63 -6.08 -11.12
N ASN A 37 -6.41 -6.61 -11.18
CA ASN A 37 -6.17 -8.04 -11.21
C ASN A 37 -5.27 -8.45 -10.04
N TYR A 38 -5.87 -9.11 -9.04
CA TYR A 38 -5.15 -9.69 -7.91
C TYR A 38 -5.41 -11.20 -7.90
N PRO A 39 -4.66 -11.99 -8.70
CA PRO A 39 -4.91 -13.42 -8.86
C PRO A 39 -4.66 -14.24 -7.59
N SER A 40 -3.94 -13.67 -6.61
CA SER A 40 -3.68 -14.30 -5.31
C SER A 40 -4.83 -14.14 -4.31
N LEU A 41 -5.82 -13.29 -4.59
CA LEU A 41 -6.98 -13.16 -3.72
C LEU A 41 -7.87 -14.40 -3.88
N PRO A 42 -8.22 -15.10 -2.79
CA PRO A 42 -9.03 -16.29 -2.88
C PRO A 42 -10.49 -15.93 -3.15
N SER A 43 -11.18 -16.75 -3.94
CA SER A 43 -12.63 -16.67 -4.13
C SER A 43 -13.31 -17.60 -3.13
N THR A 44 -13.56 -17.11 -1.92
CA THR A 44 -14.02 -17.95 -0.80
C THR A 44 -15.54 -17.98 -0.64
N ALA A 45 -16.22 -16.91 -1.05
CA ALA A 45 -17.68 -16.85 -0.98
C ALA A 45 -18.23 -15.87 -2.02
N HIS A 46 -19.56 -15.90 -2.17
CA HIS A 46 -20.30 -15.00 -3.04
C HIS A 46 -21.42 -14.32 -2.26
N ALA A 47 -21.76 -13.10 -2.67
CA ALA A 47 -22.90 -12.37 -2.17
C ALA A 47 -23.50 -11.53 -3.29
N THR A 48 -24.82 -11.36 -3.28
CA THR A 48 -25.51 -10.55 -4.29
C THR A 48 -25.65 -9.11 -3.80
N LEU A 49 -25.19 -8.16 -4.60
CA LEU A 49 -25.54 -6.75 -4.44
C LEU A 49 -26.82 -6.45 -5.20
N LYS A 50 -27.87 -6.03 -4.49
CA LYS A 50 -29.16 -5.68 -5.09
C LYS A 50 -29.74 -4.41 -4.47
N GLY A 51 -30.06 -3.42 -5.30
CA GLY A 51 -30.59 -2.13 -4.83
C GLY A 51 -29.64 -1.40 -3.87
N GLY A 52 -28.33 -1.63 -4.01
CA GLY A 52 -27.29 -1.14 -3.10
C GLY A 52 -27.20 -1.88 -1.76
N SER A 53 -27.97 -2.95 -1.54
CA SER A 53 -27.84 -3.80 -0.34
C SER A 53 -27.05 -5.07 -0.65
N LEU A 54 -26.09 -5.37 0.21
CA LEU A 54 -25.26 -6.57 0.19
C LEU A 54 -25.43 -7.27 1.53
N THR A 55 -25.89 -8.52 1.52
CA THR A 55 -25.93 -9.35 2.75
C THR A 55 -24.81 -10.37 2.69
N LEU A 56 -23.92 -10.33 3.67
CA LEU A 56 -22.81 -11.26 3.76
C LEU A 56 -23.29 -12.65 4.23
N PRO A 57 -22.67 -13.75 3.74
CA PRO A 57 -22.94 -15.09 4.21
C PRO A 57 -22.79 -15.22 5.74
N ALA A 58 -23.66 -16.02 6.36
CA ALA A 58 -23.68 -16.23 7.81
C ALA A 58 -22.40 -16.88 8.37
N THR A 59 -21.62 -17.53 7.51
CA THR A 59 -20.34 -18.17 7.86
C THR A 59 -19.20 -17.17 8.09
N ILE A 60 -19.35 -15.92 7.64
CA ILE A 60 -18.32 -14.89 7.77
C ILE A 60 -18.43 -14.25 9.16
N SER A 61 -17.33 -14.22 9.92
CA SER A 61 -17.26 -13.53 11.22
C SER A 61 -17.08 -12.02 11.04
N GLY A 62 -17.64 -11.22 11.96
CA GLY A 62 -17.45 -9.78 12.02
C GLY A 62 -16.01 -9.35 12.30
N GLN A 63 -15.15 -10.32 12.65
CA GLN A 63 -13.73 -10.14 12.89
C GLN A 63 -12.85 -10.51 11.69
N ASP A 64 -13.43 -11.14 10.66
CA ASP A 64 -12.70 -11.56 9.47
C ASP A 64 -12.30 -10.37 8.61
N THR A 65 -11.19 -10.52 7.90
CA THR A 65 -10.86 -9.59 6.83
C THR A 65 -11.65 -9.99 5.60
N VAL A 66 -12.43 -9.05 5.07
CA VAL A 66 -13.32 -9.29 3.92
C VAL A 66 -13.03 -8.26 2.84
N ILE A 67 -12.58 -8.73 1.68
CA ILE A 67 -12.36 -7.91 0.49
C ILE A 67 -13.41 -8.30 -0.56
N ALA A 68 -14.20 -7.34 -1.01
CA ALA A 68 -15.25 -7.55 -1.99
C ALA A 68 -14.81 -7.04 -3.38
N LYS A 69 -14.88 -7.91 -4.37
CA LYS A 69 -14.63 -7.59 -5.77
C LYS A 69 -15.89 -7.01 -6.39
N ILE A 70 -15.82 -5.75 -6.81
CA ILE A 70 -16.93 -5.00 -7.37
C ILE A 70 -16.60 -4.49 -8.76
N ARG A 71 -17.62 -4.27 -9.58
CA ARG A 71 -17.52 -3.57 -10.86
C ARG A 71 -18.17 -2.21 -10.74
N ILE A 72 -17.39 -1.19 -11.07
CA ILE A 72 -17.82 0.21 -11.02
C ILE A 72 -17.66 0.87 -12.40
N LYS A 73 -18.38 1.97 -12.57
CA LYS A 73 -18.17 2.89 -13.70
C LYS A 73 -18.36 4.32 -13.23
N SER A 74 -17.31 5.11 -13.28
CA SER A 74 -17.35 6.55 -13.03
C SER A 74 -18.39 7.21 -13.92
N THR A 75 -19.12 8.17 -13.35
CA THR A 75 -19.97 9.07 -14.13
C THR A 75 -19.12 10.16 -14.79
N TRP A 76 -19.74 11.03 -15.59
CA TRP A 76 -19.07 12.21 -16.12
C TRP A 76 -18.65 13.18 -15.01
N THR A 77 -19.42 13.27 -13.91
CA THR A 77 -19.02 14.05 -12.72
C THR A 77 -17.83 13.43 -12.00
N GLY A 78 -17.67 12.10 -12.05
CA GLY A 78 -16.51 11.39 -11.53
C GLY A 78 -15.21 11.63 -12.31
N LEU A 79 -15.27 12.41 -13.40
CA LEU A 79 -14.10 12.94 -14.10
C LEU A 79 -13.57 14.24 -13.46
N LEU A 80 -14.41 14.92 -12.68
CA LEU A 80 -14.09 16.19 -12.01
C LEU A 80 -13.97 16.04 -10.49
N VAL A 81 -14.82 15.20 -9.88
CA VAL A 81 -14.82 14.96 -8.44
C VAL A 81 -14.42 13.51 -8.19
N LEU A 82 -13.53 13.28 -7.22
CA LEU A 82 -12.99 11.95 -6.97
C LEU A 82 -14.13 10.98 -6.61
N PRO A 83 -14.39 9.96 -7.44
CA PRO A 83 -15.51 9.06 -7.23
C PRO A 83 -15.25 8.13 -6.04
N PHE A 84 -16.31 7.74 -5.34
CA PHE A 84 -16.18 6.84 -4.18
C PHE A 84 -17.40 5.94 -4.01
N VAL A 85 -17.19 4.81 -3.35
CA VAL A 85 -18.28 4.00 -2.76
C VAL A 85 -18.35 4.33 -1.28
N GLU A 86 -19.55 4.65 -0.81
CA GLU A 86 -19.85 4.76 0.62
C GLU A 86 -20.40 3.43 1.12
N THR A 87 -19.74 2.86 2.13
CA THR A 87 -20.16 1.66 2.85
C THR A 87 -20.89 2.10 4.10
N ILE A 88 -22.12 1.63 4.30
CA ILE A 88 -23.02 2.04 5.38
C ILE A 88 -23.55 0.79 6.08
N SER A 89 -23.45 0.75 7.40
CA SER A 89 -23.98 -0.33 8.24
C SER A 89 -24.34 0.17 9.64
N SER A 90 -24.77 -0.73 10.53
CA SER A 90 -24.93 -0.45 11.95
C SER A 90 -23.64 0.03 12.65
N LYS A 91 -22.45 -0.33 12.12
CA LYS A 91 -21.17 0.09 12.71
C LYS A 91 -20.74 1.50 12.30
N GLY A 92 -21.31 2.06 11.24
CA GLY A 92 -20.96 3.41 10.78
C GLY A 92 -20.98 3.59 9.27
N LYS A 93 -20.20 4.58 8.81
CA LYS A 93 -20.06 4.95 7.41
C LYS A 93 -18.59 5.11 7.03
N TRP A 94 -18.19 4.52 5.91
CA TRP A 94 -16.84 4.58 5.38
C TRP A 94 -16.86 4.96 3.91
N LYS A 95 -15.89 5.75 3.48
CA LYS A 95 -15.72 6.14 2.09
C LYS A 95 -14.45 5.50 1.55
N GLN A 96 -14.58 4.80 0.42
CA GLN A 96 -13.44 4.33 -0.33
C GLN A 96 -13.43 5.02 -1.69
N TYR A 97 -12.40 5.82 -1.91
CA TYR A 97 -12.20 6.59 -3.15
C TYR A 97 -11.60 5.71 -4.25
N PHE A 98 -11.95 6.04 -5.50
CA PHE A 98 -11.43 5.43 -6.71
C PHE A 98 -10.90 6.52 -7.64
N GLU A 99 -10.20 6.10 -8.70
CA GLU A 99 -9.58 7.04 -9.63
C GLU A 99 -10.60 7.87 -10.40
N TYR A 100 -10.19 9.07 -10.82
CA TYR A 100 -10.96 9.85 -11.77
C TYR A 100 -11.24 9.04 -13.05
N GLY A 101 -12.53 8.91 -13.40
CA GLY A 101 -12.94 8.12 -14.55
C GLY A 101 -12.79 6.60 -14.39
N ALA A 102 -12.58 6.08 -13.16
CA ALA A 102 -12.42 4.66 -12.90
C ALA A 102 -13.54 3.83 -13.57
N LYS A 103 -13.15 2.76 -14.25
CA LYS A 103 -14.08 1.82 -14.88
C LYS A 103 -13.51 0.42 -14.78
N GLY A 104 -14.37 -0.55 -14.47
CA GLY A 104 -14.01 -1.96 -14.41
C GLY A 104 -14.03 -2.53 -13.00
N VAL A 105 -13.29 -3.61 -12.80
CA VAL A 105 -13.15 -4.31 -11.53
C VAL A 105 -12.30 -3.53 -10.55
N ARG A 106 -12.79 -3.43 -9.31
CA ARG A 106 -12.13 -2.86 -8.14
C ARG A 106 -12.39 -3.74 -6.91
N TYR A 107 -11.69 -3.46 -5.83
CA TYR A 107 -11.80 -4.20 -4.58
C TYR A 107 -12.09 -3.21 -3.45
N ILE A 108 -13.11 -3.50 -2.65
CA ILE A 108 -13.43 -2.72 -1.44
C ILE A 108 -13.13 -3.52 -0.19
N ASN A 109 -12.59 -2.85 0.82
CA ASN A 109 -12.37 -3.46 2.11
C ASN A 109 -13.65 -3.31 2.96
N LEU A 110 -14.29 -4.45 3.25
CA LEU A 110 -15.47 -4.54 4.12
C LEU A 110 -15.12 -4.94 5.55
N SER A 111 -13.84 -5.20 5.85
CA SER A 111 -13.38 -5.56 7.19
C SER A 111 -13.81 -4.51 8.21
N ASP A 112 -14.24 -4.95 9.38
CA ASP A 112 -14.77 -4.11 10.45
C ASP A 112 -15.99 -3.23 10.09
N THR A 113 -16.58 -3.37 8.90
CA THR A 113 -17.79 -2.61 8.52
C THR A 113 -19.09 -3.31 8.92
N PHE A 114 -19.05 -4.52 9.46
CA PHE A 114 -20.22 -5.31 9.87
C PHE A 114 -19.98 -6.05 11.19
N SER A 115 -21.01 -6.68 11.73
CA SER A 115 -20.94 -7.44 13.00
C SER A 115 -21.51 -8.85 12.83
N ASP A 116 -21.39 -9.69 13.86
CA ASP A 116 -22.02 -11.02 13.85
C ASP A 116 -23.54 -10.98 13.88
N SER A 117 -24.11 -9.97 14.54
CA SER A 117 -25.54 -9.74 14.61
C SER A 117 -26.14 -9.03 13.40
N ASP A 118 -25.32 -8.29 12.63
CA ASP A 118 -25.76 -7.53 11.46
C ASP A 118 -24.74 -7.67 10.33
N LYS A 119 -25.11 -8.50 9.35
CA LYS A 119 -24.34 -8.86 8.15
C LYS A 119 -24.79 -8.08 6.92
N THR A 120 -25.74 -7.16 7.06
CA THR A 120 -26.26 -6.39 5.94
C THR A 120 -25.52 -5.07 5.84
N ILE A 121 -24.95 -4.83 4.67
CA ILE A 121 -24.20 -3.63 4.34
C ILE A 121 -24.89 -2.94 3.18
N ARG A 122 -24.97 -1.62 3.21
CA ARG A 122 -25.40 -0.81 2.09
C ARG A 122 -24.20 -0.17 1.41
N LEU A 123 -24.10 -0.35 0.10
CA LEU A 123 -23.08 0.25 -0.75
C LEU A 123 -23.73 1.29 -1.66
N GLU A 124 -23.23 2.52 -1.61
CA GLU A 124 -23.69 3.62 -2.45
C GLU A 124 -22.58 4.19 -3.30
N GLY A 125 -22.77 4.22 -4.62
CA GLY A 125 -21.87 4.93 -5.53
C GLY A 125 -22.10 6.45 -5.49
N LYS A 126 -21.02 7.23 -5.32
CA LYS A 126 -21.02 8.69 -5.47
C LYS A 126 -20.06 9.08 -6.58
N TYR A 127 -20.57 9.80 -7.58
CA TYR A 127 -19.88 10.11 -8.85
C TYR A 127 -19.42 8.87 -9.65
N LEU A 128 -20.03 7.72 -9.34
CA LEU A 128 -19.88 6.45 -10.04
C LEU A 128 -21.20 5.69 -9.96
N THR A 129 -21.40 4.76 -10.88
CA THR A 129 -22.48 3.78 -10.82
C THR A 129 -21.95 2.46 -10.28
N LEU A 130 -22.72 1.87 -9.37
CA LEU A 130 -22.49 0.54 -8.82
C LEU A 130 -23.76 -0.29 -9.14
N PRO A 131 -23.78 -1.04 -10.26
CA PRO A 131 -24.95 -1.82 -10.66
C PRO A 131 -25.15 -3.03 -9.74
N ASP A 132 -26.37 -3.55 -9.74
CA ASP A 132 -26.67 -4.87 -9.17
C ASP A 132 -25.76 -5.92 -9.82
N GLN A 133 -25.12 -6.75 -9.00
CA GLN A 133 -24.12 -7.71 -9.44
C GLN A 133 -23.86 -8.78 -8.38
N GLU A 134 -23.37 -9.93 -8.83
CA GLU A 134 -22.71 -10.89 -7.94
C GLU A 134 -21.35 -10.35 -7.52
N ILE A 135 -21.09 -10.39 -6.22
CA ILE A 135 -19.83 -9.98 -5.59
C ILE A 135 -19.09 -11.23 -5.16
N GLU A 136 -17.85 -11.33 -5.62
CA GLU A 136 -16.88 -12.32 -5.15
C GLU A 136 -16.21 -11.78 -3.87
N LEU A 137 -16.18 -12.58 -2.82
CA LEU A 137 -15.62 -12.23 -1.53
C LEU A 137 -14.35 -13.04 -1.26
N SER A 138 -13.27 -12.32 -0.99
CA SER A 138 -12.03 -12.87 -0.44
C SER A 138 -12.02 -12.68 1.06
N ILE A 139 -12.10 -13.79 1.78
CA ILE A 139 -12.25 -13.84 3.23
C ILE A 139 -10.97 -14.42 3.82
N TYR A 140 -10.41 -13.72 4.79
CA TYR A 140 -9.31 -14.21 5.60
C TYR A 140 -9.82 -14.28 7.05
N PRO A 141 -10.05 -15.49 7.56
CA PRO A 141 -10.46 -15.69 8.93
C PRO A 141 -9.47 -15.07 9.90
N ARG A 142 -9.97 -14.47 10.99
CA ARG A 142 -9.07 -13.92 12.02
C ARG A 142 -8.33 -15.05 12.72
N GLU A 143 -7.03 -15.09 12.53
CA GLU A 143 -6.13 -15.99 13.26
C GLU A 143 -5.90 -15.50 14.71
N ASN A 144 -5.88 -16.44 15.66
CA ASN A 144 -5.38 -16.14 17.00
C ASN A 144 -3.85 -16.22 16.99
N LEU A 145 -3.19 -15.12 17.36
CA LEU A 145 -1.73 -14.99 17.42
C LEU A 145 -1.17 -14.94 18.86
N ASP A 146 -2.02 -15.14 19.87
CA ASP A 146 -1.59 -15.16 21.26
C ASP A 146 -0.50 -16.22 21.49
N GLY A 147 0.63 -15.79 22.06
CA GLY A 147 1.80 -16.64 22.31
C GLY A 147 2.60 -17.07 21.07
N LYS A 148 2.16 -16.74 19.85
CA LYS A 148 2.89 -17.10 18.62
C LYS A 148 4.06 -16.15 18.38
N LYS A 149 5.16 -16.68 17.81
CA LYS A 149 6.26 -15.87 17.29
C LYS A 149 5.89 -15.29 15.93
N ILE A 150 6.13 -14.00 15.75
CA ILE A 150 5.75 -13.24 14.55
C ILE A 150 7.02 -12.67 13.94
N LEU A 151 7.23 -12.91 12.64
CA LEU A 151 8.26 -12.23 11.86
C LEU A 151 7.57 -11.32 10.84
N VAL A 152 7.82 -10.02 10.95
CA VAL A 152 7.41 -9.03 9.95
C VAL A 152 8.60 -8.77 9.04
N LEU A 153 8.46 -9.14 7.76
CA LEU A 153 9.48 -8.92 6.74
C LEU A 153 9.08 -7.74 5.87
N ALA A 154 9.82 -6.64 5.96
CA ALA A 154 9.55 -5.39 5.27
C ALA A 154 10.58 -5.13 4.16
N PRO A 155 10.16 -4.98 2.90
CA PRO A 155 11.08 -4.66 1.81
C PRO A 155 11.83 -3.34 2.03
N HIS A 156 11.12 -2.29 2.43
CA HIS A 156 11.66 -0.95 2.69
C HIS A 156 11.43 -0.53 4.13
N ALA A 157 12.17 0.48 4.58
CA ALA A 157 11.86 1.18 5.81
C ALA A 157 10.49 1.84 5.68
N ASP A 158 9.65 1.77 6.73
CA ASP A 158 8.24 2.16 6.80
C ASP A 158 7.21 1.08 6.40
N ASP A 159 7.57 0.08 5.58
CA ASP A 159 6.61 -0.94 5.12
C ASP A 159 6.02 -1.75 6.29
N ALA A 160 6.82 -2.04 7.31
CA ALA A 160 6.37 -2.74 8.52
C ALA A 160 5.37 -1.89 9.31
N GLU A 161 5.67 -0.61 9.49
CA GLU A 161 4.85 0.34 10.20
C GLU A 161 3.51 0.56 9.49
N LEU A 162 3.53 0.75 8.17
CA LEU A 162 2.34 0.98 7.37
C LEU A 162 1.40 -0.23 7.34
N SER A 163 1.97 -1.44 7.32
CA SER A 163 1.20 -2.67 7.07
C SER A 163 0.85 -3.46 8.33
N ALA A 164 1.68 -3.37 9.37
CA ALA A 164 1.64 -4.30 10.49
C ALA A 164 1.86 -3.65 11.88
N TYR A 165 1.92 -2.31 12.01
CA TYR A 165 2.16 -1.65 13.29
C TYR A 165 1.24 -2.14 14.40
N GLY A 166 -0.08 -2.05 14.21
CA GLY A 166 -1.04 -2.48 15.23
C GLY A 166 -0.95 -3.98 15.56
N LEU A 167 -0.47 -4.81 14.62
CA LEU A 167 -0.26 -6.24 14.85
C LEU A 167 0.93 -6.47 15.79
N TYR A 168 2.10 -5.91 15.44
CA TYR A 168 3.30 -6.13 16.24
C TYR A 168 3.29 -5.33 17.54
N GLU A 169 2.59 -4.20 17.62
CA GLU A 169 2.35 -3.48 18.89
C GLU A 169 1.59 -4.37 19.88
N LYS A 170 0.50 -5.00 19.43
CA LYS A 170 -0.29 -5.91 20.26
C LYS A 170 0.52 -7.14 20.72
N HIS A 171 1.48 -7.60 19.91
CA HIS A 171 2.26 -8.80 20.13
C HIS A 171 3.76 -8.52 20.27
N ALA A 172 4.14 -7.37 20.84
CA ALA A 172 5.48 -6.82 20.78
C ALA A 172 6.58 -7.77 21.31
N ALA A 173 6.34 -8.39 22.47
CA ALA A 173 7.28 -9.33 23.09
C ALA A 173 7.55 -10.59 22.25
N ASN A 174 6.69 -10.90 21.28
CA ASN A 174 6.83 -12.06 20.39
C ASN A 174 7.07 -11.68 18.93
N SER A 175 7.26 -10.40 18.63
CA SER A 175 7.43 -9.92 17.26
C SER A 175 8.89 -9.61 16.97
N MET A 176 9.33 -9.96 15.76
CA MET A 176 10.59 -9.58 15.16
C MET A 176 10.31 -8.80 13.88
N ILE A 177 10.95 -7.64 13.75
CA ILE A 177 10.86 -6.80 12.56
C ILE A 177 12.18 -6.91 11.80
N CYS A 178 12.10 -7.34 10.56
CA CYS A 178 13.25 -7.47 9.67
C CYS A 178 13.00 -6.62 8.42
N THR A 179 13.74 -5.53 8.29
CA THR A 179 13.71 -4.69 7.10
C THR A 179 14.86 -5.08 6.18
N LEU A 180 14.56 -5.29 4.89
CA LEU A 180 15.50 -5.81 3.91
C LEU A 180 16.43 -4.72 3.37
N THR A 181 15.86 -3.60 2.94
CA THR A 181 16.62 -2.53 2.27
C THR A 181 16.75 -1.28 3.12
N ALA A 182 17.81 -0.51 2.86
CA ALA A 182 18.06 0.79 3.44
C ALA A 182 17.17 1.91 2.84
N SER A 183 16.46 1.62 1.73
CA SER A 183 15.50 2.52 1.10
C SER A 183 16.13 3.84 0.61
N GLU A 184 17.38 3.79 0.17
CA GLU A 184 18.09 4.96 -0.35
C GLU A 184 17.55 5.39 -1.73
N GLY A 185 16.94 4.48 -2.50
CA GLY A 185 16.66 4.63 -3.94
C GLY A 185 15.51 5.53 -4.38
N GLY A 186 14.64 5.98 -3.47
CA GLY A 186 13.47 6.80 -3.84
C GLY A 186 13.80 8.24 -4.28
N SER A 187 12.78 9.09 -4.47
CA SER A 187 12.91 10.48 -4.91
C SER A 187 13.96 11.31 -4.15
N PHE A 188 14.60 12.24 -4.87
CA PHE A 188 15.54 13.21 -4.33
C PHE A 188 14.78 14.26 -3.50
N HIS A 189 14.77 14.05 -2.19
CA HIS A 189 14.30 15.00 -1.20
C HIS A 189 15.55 15.61 -0.54
N TYR A 190 15.52 16.86 -0.05
CA TYR A 190 16.69 17.62 0.49
C TYR A 190 17.51 18.46 -0.50
N GLY A 191 16.91 18.96 -1.59
CA GLY A 191 17.59 19.87 -2.53
C GLY A 191 17.99 21.25 -1.97
N ASN A 192 17.58 21.56 -0.74
CA ASN A 192 18.06 22.70 0.02
C ASN A 192 19.38 22.44 0.79
N LEU A 193 19.78 21.17 0.94
CA LEU A 193 20.99 20.74 1.65
C LEU A 193 22.03 20.14 0.71
N TYR A 194 21.60 19.59 -0.42
CA TYR A 194 22.47 18.93 -1.39
C TYR A 194 22.22 19.50 -2.79
N GLY A 195 23.31 19.76 -3.51
CA GLY A 195 23.26 20.10 -4.92
C GLY A 195 22.89 18.91 -5.81
N THR A 196 22.73 19.18 -7.10
CA THR A 196 22.41 18.16 -8.12
C THR A 196 23.64 17.62 -8.85
N TYR A 197 24.85 17.94 -8.37
CA TYR A 197 26.09 17.37 -8.89
C TYR A 197 26.29 15.93 -8.36
N ASP A 198 27.00 15.09 -9.10
CA ASP A 198 27.12 13.65 -8.80
C ASP A 198 27.58 13.35 -7.36
N CYS A 199 28.57 14.09 -6.83
CA CYS A 199 29.03 13.90 -5.45
C CYS A 199 27.95 14.25 -4.41
N ASP A 200 27.24 15.37 -4.61
CA ASP A 200 26.17 15.82 -3.71
C ASP A 200 24.97 14.89 -3.77
N THR A 201 24.67 14.33 -4.94
CA THR A 201 23.56 13.38 -5.10
C THR A 201 23.85 12.05 -4.40
N GLN A 202 25.05 11.49 -4.53
CA GLN A 202 25.44 10.30 -3.77
C GLN A 202 25.40 10.55 -2.25
N ALA A 203 25.89 11.71 -1.81
CA ALA A 203 25.85 12.10 -0.39
C ALA A 203 24.41 12.22 0.13
N GLN A 204 23.50 12.78 -0.68
CA GLN A 204 22.08 12.86 -0.35
C GLN A 204 21.46 11.48 -0.20
N TYR A 205 21.68 10.56 -1.15
CA TYR A 205 21.13 9.21 -1.07
C TYR A 205 21.68 8.42 0.12
N LEU A 206 22.97 8.57 0.41
CA LEU A 206 23.57 7.99 1.61
C LEU A 206 22.91 8.53 2.88
N GLN A 207 22.70 9.84 2.98
CA GLN A 207 22.05 10.44 4.14
C GLN A 207 20.59 10.00 4.26
N LYS A 208 19.87 9.94 3.15
CA LYS A 208 18.49 9.43 3.11
C LYS A 208 18.43 7.98 3.61
N GLY A 209 19.26 7.10 3.08
CA GLY A 209 19.32 5.71 3.52
C GLY A 209 19.61 5.58 5.02
N ARG A 210 20.54 6.40 5.55
CA ARG A 210 20.80 6.44 7.00
C ARG A 210 19.56 6.83 7.81
N MET A 211 18.83 7.85 7.38
CA MET A 211 17.60 8.28 8.06
C MET A 211 16.51 7.20 7.99
N CYS A 212 16.34 6.54 6.84
CA CYS A 212 15.40 5.43 6.65
C CYS A 212 15.76 4.23 7.53
N VAL A 213 17.05 3.86 7.62
CA VAL A 213 17.55 2.85 8.55
C VAL A 213 17.17 3.21 9.99
N TRP A 214 17.46 4.42 10.43
CA TRP A 214 17.07 4.88 11.77
C TRP A 214 15.55 4.77 11.99
N ASN A 215 14.73 5.13 11.01
CA ASN A 215 13.29 4.97 11.09
C ASN A 215 12.89 3.50 11.31
N SER A 216 13.40 2.58 10.48
CA SER A 216 13.11 1.14 10.60
C SER A 216 13.57 0.51 11.92
N LEU A 217 14.58 1.09 12.57
CA LEU A 217 15.10 0.61 13.85
C LEU A 217 14.38 1.21 15.06
N THR A 218 13.86 2.44 14.94
CA THR A 218 13.35 3.19 16.09
C THR A 218 11.83 3.20 16.19
N VAL A 219 11.09 3.14 15.07
CA VAL A 219 9.62 3.11 15.15
C VAL A 219 9.10 1.85 15.83
N PRO A 220 9.64 0.63 15.58
CA PRO A 220 9.17 -0.55 16.30
C PRO A 220 9.43 -0.50 17.81
N LEU A 221 10.41 0.29 18.27
CA LEU A 221 10.61 0.53 19.71
C LEU A 221 9.41 1.26 20.33
N LEU A 222 8.75 2.15 19.58
CA LEU A 222 7.55 2.85 20.04
C LEU A 222 6.37 1.90 20.25
N ALA A 223 6.34 0.80 19.48
CA ALA A 223 5.39 -0.29 19.65
C ALA A 223 5.80 -1.28 20.76
N GLY A 224 6.91 -1.04 21.46
CA GLY A 224 7.43 -1.90 22.53
C GLY A 224 8.16 -3.15 22.05
N VAL A 225 8.50 -3.25 20.77
CA VAL A 225 9.29 -4.39 20.26
C VAL A 225 10.69 -4.30 20.86
N PRO A 226 11.21 -5.37 21.50
CA PRO A 226 12.56 -5.35 22.05
C PRO A 226 13.60 -5.08 20.96
N SER A 227 14.60 -4.27 21.26
CA SER A 227 15.61 -3.84 20.30
C SER A 227 16.39 -5.00 19.66
N GLU A 228 16.55 -6.10 20.40
CA GLU A 228 17.16 -7.33 19.94
C GLU A 228 16.37 -8.05 18.83
N ASN A 229 15.07 -7.74 18.70
CA ASN A 229 14.16 -8.29 17.70
C ASN A 229 13.92 -7.32 16.52
N ILE A 230 14.70 -6.24 16.43
CA ILE A 230 14.61 -5.29 15.31
C ILE A 230 15.90 -5.39 14.50
N LEU A 231 15.76 -5.68 13.21
CA LEU A 231 16.89 -5.95 12.32
C LEU A 231 16.72 -5.21 11.00
N GLN A 232 17.78 -4.52 10.58
CA GLN A 232 17.89 -3.92 9.26
C GLN A 232 19.06 -4.56 8.51
N LEU A 233 18.76 -5.26 7.41
CA LEU A 233 19.75 -5.99 6.61
C LEU A 233 20.58 -5.08 5.69
N GLY A 234 20.20 -3.81 5.53
CA GLY A 234 21.00 -2.78 4.88
C GLY A 234 21.21 -2.97 3.37
N TYR A 235 20.45 -3.87 2.73
CA TYR A 235 20.58 -4.08 1.29
C TYR A 235 20.15 -2.83 0.52
N PHE A 236 20.69 -2.67 -0.68
CA PHE A 236 20.41 -1.50 -1.50
C PHE A 236 19.04 -1.60 -2.17
N ASP A 237 18.32 -0.49 -2.19
CA ASP A 237 17.03 -0.40 -2.86
C ASP A 237 17.13 -0.84 -4.33
N SER A 238 16.11 -1.53 -4.82
CA SER A 238 16.00 -2.07 -6.18
C SER A 238 17.05 -3.13 -6.57
N THR A 239 17.84 -3.66 -5.62
CA THR A 239 18.87 -4.69 -5.92
C THR A 239 18.47 -6.13 -5.59
N LEU A 240 17.39 -6.35 -4.83
CA LEU A 240 17.01 -7.68 -4.33
C LEU A 240 16.85 -8.74 -5.42
N THR A 241 16.29 -8.38 -6.59
CA THR A 241 16.17 -9.29 -7.73
C THR A 241 17.53 -9.70 -8.29
N ALA A 242 18.43 -8.73 -8.47
CA ALA A 242 19.79 -8.99 -8.97
C ALA A 242 20.58 -9.86 -7.98
N MET A 243 20.42 -9.60 -6.68
CA MET A 243 21.00 -10.40 -5.61
C MET A 243 20.47 -11.83 -5.61
N ARG A 244 19.16 -12.03 -5.80
CA ARG A 244 18.55 -13.37 -5.91
C ARG A 244 19.09 -14.13 -7.12
N GLN A 245 19.32 -13.46 -8.24
CA GLN A 245 19.83 -14.06 -9.48
C GLN A 245 21.34 -14.34 -9.44
N ASN A 246 22.09 -13.63 -8.58
CA ASN A 246 23.54 -13.75 -8.45
C ASN A 246 23.94 -13.86 -6.96
N PRO A 247 23.50 -14.91 -6.25
CA PRO A 247 23.71 -15.03 -4.80
C PRO A 247 25.18 -15.03 -4.35
N GLU A 248 26.10 -15.32 -5.27
CA GLU A 248 27.55 -15.35 -5.07
C GLU A 248 28.24 -14.00 -5.30
N LYS A 249 27.53 -13.00 -5.87
CA LYS A 249 28.10 -11.69 -6.22
C LYS A 249 27.65 -10.61 -5.25
N GLU A 250 28.55 -9.69 -4.98
CA GLU A 250 28.19 -8.42 -4.39
C GLU A 250 27.47 -7.56 -5.42
N ILE A 251 26.28 -7.07 -5.07
CA ILE A 251 25.49 -6.18 -5.92
C ILE A 251 25.68 -4.75 -5.45
N LYS A 252 26.15 -3.89 -6.36
CA LYS A 252 26.38 -2.47 -6.11
C LYS A 252 25.07 -1.71 -5.97
N SER A 253 25.05 -0.66 -5.13
CA SER A 253 23.92 0.28 -5.09
C SER A 253 23.74 0.97 -6.45
N THR A 254 22.49 1.27 -6.80
CA THR A 254 22.15 2.05 -8.00
C THR A 254 22.34 3.56 -7.79
N LYS A 255 22.55 4.00 -6.53
CA LYS A 255 22.60 5.41 -6.13
C LYS A 255 23.93 5.85 -5.53
N ILE A 256 24.67 4.92 -4.93
CA ILE A 256 25.92 5.19 -4.20
C ILE A 256 27.01 4.29 -4.78
N ASP A 257 28.22 4.82 -4.98
CA ASP A 257 29.34 4.07 -5.54
C ASP A 257 29.97 3.10 -4.52
N THR A 258 29.21 2.06 -4.13
CA THR A 258 29.65 1.07 -3.14
C THR A 258 28.91 -0.26 -3.25
N THR A 259 29.59 -1.35 -2.87
CA THR A 259 29.00 -2.67 -2.60
C THR A 259 28.88 -2.97 -1.10
N ASP A 260 29.43 -2.12 -0.24
CA ASP A 260 29.45 -2.28 1.21
C ASP A 260 28.08 -1.99 1.82
N VAL A 261 27.32 -3.04 2.14
CA VAL A 261 26.02 -2.95 2.81
C VAL A 261 26.14 -2.60 4.29
N ASP A 262 27.32 -2.77 4.90
CA ASP A 262 27.52 -2.51 6.32
C ASP A 262 27.45 -1.01 6.64
N ILE A 263 27.58 -0.13 5.64
CA ILE A 263 27.32 1.31 5.79
C ILE A 263 25.92 1.60 6.35
N PHE A 264 24.96 0.70 6.14
CA PHE A 264 23.57 0.81 6.59
C PHE A 264 23.22 -0.12 7.76
N ARG A 265 24.16 -0.93 8.25
CA ARG A 265 23.92 -1.87 9.37
C ARG A 265 24.42 -1.38 10.72
N ARG A 266 25.24 -0.32 10.73
CA ARG A 266 25.95 0.15 11.94
C ARG A 266 25.05 0.51 13.12
N ALA A 267 23.79 0.86 12.85
CA ALA A 267 22.83 1.25 13.87
C ALA A 267 22.07 0.05 14.48
N ASN A 268 22.22 -1.17 13.94
CA ASN A 268 21.59 -2.36 14.51
C ASN A 268 22.10 -2.60 15.94
N THR A 269 21.17 -2.86 16.85
CA THR A 269 21.45 -3.32 18.21
C THR A 269 21.18 -4.82 18.38
N SER A 270 20.48 -5.43 17.42
CA SER A 270 20.20 -6.87 17.44
C SER A 270 21.48 -7.71 17.34
N PRO A 271 21.65 -8.74 18.18
CA PRO A 271 22.79 -9.65 18.09
C PRO A 271 22.82 -10.42 16.76
N LEU A 272 21.67 -10.56 16.08
CA LEU A 272 21.58 -11.23 14.79
C LEU A 272 22.36 -10.50 13.69
N ALA A 273 22.53 -9.18 13.82
CA ALA A 273 23.32 -8.38 12.88
C ALA A 273 24.81 -8.77 12.90
N ASN A 274 25.32 -9.28 14.03
CA ASN A 274 26.72 -9.68 14.18
C ASN A 274 26.99 -11.10 13.64
N THR A 275 25.94 -11.92 13.52
CA THR A 275 26.03 -13.28 12.95
C THR A 275 25.85 -13.31 11.44
N SER A 276 25.30 -12.26 10.86
CA SER A 276 25.18 -12.11 9.41
C SER A 276 26.47 -11.54 8.82
N SER A 277 27.47 -12.39 8.54
CA SER A 277 28.31 -12.12 7.35
C SER A 277 27.36 -11.81 6.19
N PRO A 278 27.65 -10.85 5.28
CA PRO A 278 26.72 -10.48 4.22
C PRO A 278 26.22 -11.75 3.56
N VAL A 279 24.96 -12.10 3.86
CA VAL A 279 24.44 -13.43 3.59
C VAL A 279 24.43 -13.54 2.07
N ARG A 280 25.39 -14.30 1.54
CA ARG A 280 25.34 -14.81 0.18
C ARG A 280 24.05 -15.61 0.12
N LEU A 281 23.05 -15.12 -0.62
CA LEU A 281 21.69 -15.69 -0.69
C LEU A 281 21.63 -17.15 -1.19
N GLY A 282 22.78 -17.82 -1.35
CA GLY A 282 22.94 -19.16 -1.90
C GLY A 282 23.10 -20.29 -0.88
N THR A 283 22.86 -20.07 0.42
CA THR A 283 22.99 -21.16 1.43
C THR A 283 21.79 -21.37 2.35
N ALA A 284 20.65 -20.72 2.09
CA ALA A 284 19.45 -20.92 2.90
C ALA A 284 18.19 -21.03 2.01
N TRP A 285 18.07 -22.15 1.30
CA TRP A 285 16.81 -22.75 0.85
C TRP A 285 16.97 -24.27 0.81
#